data_AF-A0A8B9Q712-F1
#
_entry.id   AF-A0A8B9Q712-F1
#
_cell.length_a   1.000
_cell.length_b   1.000
_cell.length_c   1.000
_cell.angle_alpha   90.00
_cell.angle_beta   90.00
_cell.angle_gamma   90.00
#
_symmetry.space_group_name_H-M   'P 1'
#
loop_
_entity.id
_entity.type
_entity.pdbx_description
1 polymer ?
#
loop_
_entity_poly.entity_id
_entity_poly.type
_entity_poly.pdbx_seq_one_letter_code
_entity_poly.pdbx_strand_id
1 'polypeptide(L)'
;GETIGVLYLMFISSGCRTGEAKLTKGFNLAARFIIHTVGPKYKSRYRTAAESSLYSCYRNVLQLAKEQTMCSVGFCVINSLKRCYPLEDATHIALRTVRRFLEIHGETLEKVVFAVSELEEATYQKLMPLYFPRSLEEEIQSLPCLPADIGNAEGEPVVPERQIRITEKPGVPDDASDEEGLEADLSFIGSHAFARMEGDVDKQRRLILQGQLSEAALQKQHQRNYNRWLCQARAEDLSDIASLKALYQTGVDNCGHTVMVVVGRNIPVTLIDMEKALLYFIHVMDHIAVKEYVLVYFHTLTNDYNQLDSNFLKKLYDVVDIKYKRNLKALYFVHPTFRSKVSAWFFTTFTISGLKDKIRYVESLQQLFTAIPPEQIDLPPFVLEYDARENGPYYSSYPPSPDL
;
A
#
# COMPACT_ATOMS: atom_id res chain seq x y z
N GLY A 1 -6.33 22.07 40.14
CA GLY A 1 -5.59 20.86 39.74
C GLY A 1 -6.33 20.25 38.58
N GLU A 2 -6.00 20.65 37.36
CA GLU A 2 -6.61 20.12 36.14
C GLU A 2 -5.48 19.61 35.26
N THR A 3 -5.33 18.29 35.22
CA THR A 3 -4.34 17.61 34.37
C THR A 3 -5.06 17.14 33.11
N ILE A 4 -4.67 17.67 31.95
CA ILE A 4 -5.24 17.27 30.64
C ILE A 4 -4.47 16.05 30.14
N GLY A 5 -5.16 14.93 29.88
CA GLY A 5 -4.53 13.68 29.44
C GLY A 5 -4.51 13.53 27.92
N VAL A 6 -3.33 13.31 27.33
CA VAL A 6 -3.15 12.79 25.97
C VAL A 6 -3.42 11.29 26.03
N LEU A 7 -4.63 10.87 25.66
CA LEU A 7 -5.02 9.46 25.64
C LEU A 7 -4.77 8.84 24.27
N TYR A 8 -4.04 7.73 24.27
CA TYR A 8 -3.74 6.94 23.09
C TYR A 8 -4.98 6.15 22.61
N LEU A 9 -5.40 6.46 21.39
CA LEU A 9 -6.11 5.59 20.45
C LEU A 9 -7.42 4.93 20.95
N MET A 10 -8.51 5.70 20.99
CA MET A 10 -9.85 5.10 20.93
C MET A 10 -10.78 5.95 20.07
N PHE A 11 -11.11 5.41 18.88
CA PHE A 11 -12.15 5.85 17.95
C PHE A 11 -12.14 7.34 17.54
N ILE A 12 -11.26 7.70 16.60
CA ILE A 12 -11.44 8.91 15.80
C ILE A 12 -12.32 8.55 14.60
N SER A 13 -13.51 9.14 14.50
CA SER A 13 -14.49 8.86 13.43
C SER A 13 -14.02 9.17 12.01
N SER A 14 -12.91 9.91 11.85
CA SER A 14 -12.34 10.33 10.55
C SER A 14 -10.89 9.89 10.30
N GLY A 15 -10.34 8.96 11.09
CA GLY A 15 -8.93 8.53 10.99
C GLY A 15 -7.91 9.63 11.35
N CYS A 16 -6.66 9.28 11.62
CA CYS A 16 -5.57 10.24 11.89
C CYS A 16 -4.28 9.68 11.29
N ARG A 17 -3.55 10.49 10.53
CA ARG A 17 -2.30 10.05 9.88
C ARG A 17 -1.16 10.03 10.89
N THR A 18 -0.12 9.25 10.58
CA THR A 18 1.12 9.24 11.37
C THR A 18 1.73 10.64 11.46
N GLY A 19 2.08 11.08 12.67
CA GLY A 19 2.60 12.43 12.92
C GLY A 19 1.53 13.53 13.06
N GLU A 20 0.27 13.26 12.70
CA GLU A 20 -0.83 14.22 12.84
C GLU A 20 -1.40 14.19 14.27
N ALA A 21 -2.06 15.27 14.68
CA ALA A 21 -2.80 15.34 15.93
C ALA A 21 -4.23 15.87 15.69
N LYS A 22 -5.21 15.34 16.43
CA LYS A 22 -6.63 15.74 16.35
C LYS A 22 -7.21 15.93 17.74
N LEU A 23 -8.03 16.96 17.91
CA LEU A 23 -8.63 17.33 19.17
C LEU A 23 -10.06 16.76 19.30
N THR A 24 -10.39 16.20 20.46
CA THR A 24 -11.78 15.90 20.85
C THR A 24 -12.06 16.36 22.28
N LYS A 25 -13.33 16.41 22.66
CA LYS A 25 -13.73 16.60 24.07
C LYS A 25 -13.31 15.37 24.89
N GLY A 26 -13.01 15.59 26.18
CA GLY A 26 -12.63 14.51 27.11
C GLY A 26 -13.80 13.68 27.65
N PHE A 27 -15.04 14.15 27.47
CA PHE A 27 -16.26 13.51 27.98
C PHE A 27 -16.18 13.23 29.49
N ASN A 28 -16.12 11.97 29.91
CA ASN A 28 -16.13 11.57 31.32
C ASN A 28 -14.73 11.59 31.98
N LEU A 29 -13.71 12.10 31.28
CA LEU A 29 -12.38 12.29 31.86
C LEU A 29 -12.29 13.62 32.61
N ALA A 30 -11.43 13.68 33.63
CA ALA A 30 -11.09 14.93 34.31
C ALA A 30 -10.44 15.96 33.35
N ALA A 31 -9.82 15.48 32.28
CA ALA A 31 -9.26 16.29 31.22
C ALA A 31 -10.36 16.92 30.35
N ARG A 32 -10.29 18.25 30.13
CA ARG A 32 -11.24 18.97 29.27
C ARG A 32 -11.23 18.47 27.82
N PHE A 33 -10.04 18.16 27.31
CA PHE A 33 -9.81 17.71 25.95
C PHE A 33 -8.92 16.48 25.91
N ILE A 34 -9.04 15.72 24.83
CA ILE A 34 -8.09 14.68 24.45
C ILE A 34 -7.49 15.09 23.11
N ILE A 35 -6.17 15.14 23.05
CA ILE A 35 -5.44 15.29 21.79
C ILE A 35 -4.98 13.90 21.37
N HIS A 36 -5.52 13.41 20.26
CA HIS A 36 -5.17 12.13 19.68
C HIS A 36 -4.05 12.32 18.69
N THR A 37 -2.99 11.52 18.79
CA THR A 37 -1.90 11.50 17.80
C THR A 37 -1.47 10.07 17.51
N VAL A 38 -0.87 9.85 16.35
CA VAL A 38 -0.47 8.51 15.88
C VAL A 38 1.05 8.45 15.70
N GLY A 39 1.73 7.81 16.65
CA GLY A 39 3.16 7.53 16.57
C GLY A 39 3.54 6.60 15.41
N PRO A 40 4.77 6.68 14.89
CA PRO A 40 5.25 5.85 13.78
C PRO A 40 5.43 4.39 14.18
N LYS A 41 5.30 3.47 13.22
CA LYS A 41 5.79 2.08 13.37
C LYS A 41 7.30 2.09 13.08
N TYR A 42 8.11 1.76 14.07
CA TYR A 42 9.56 1.81 13.91
C TYR A 42 10.07 0.60 13.10
N LYS A 43 10.95 0.89 12.15
CA LYS A 43 11.73 -0.07 11.38
C LYS A 43 13.08 0.56 11.13
N SER A 44 14.18 -0.16 11.39
CA SER A 44 15.54 0.42 11.31
C SER A 44 15.84 1.08 9.96
N ARG A 45 15.37 0.48 8.85
CA ARG A 45 15.49 1.04 7.49
C ARG A 45 14.78 2.38 7.25
N TYR A 46 13.86 2.76 8.13
CA TYR A 46 13.10 4.01 8.07
C TYR A 46 13.31 4.86 9.32
N ARG A 47 14.50 4.76 9.94
CA ARG A 47 14.86 5.50 11.15
C ARG A 47 14.54 7.00 11.03
N THR A 48 15.06 7.66 10.00
CA THR A 48 14.86 9.10 9.78
C THR A 48 13.38 9.49 9.64
N ALA A 49 12.59 8.68 8.92
CA ALA A 49 11.15 8.92 8.77
C ALA A 49 10.38 8.71 10.09
N ALA A 50 10.80 7.75 10.92
CA ALA A 50 10.24 7.51 12.23
C ALA A 50 10.59 8.67 13.19
N GLU A 51 11.82 9.17 13.17
CA GLU A 51 12.25 10.32 13.98
C GLU A 51 11.45 11.58 13.63
N SER A 52 11.34 11.94 12.34
CA SER A 52 10.53 13.09 11.90
C SER A 52 9.04 12.93 12.26
N SER A 53 8.50 11.71 12.17
CA SER A 53 7.10 11.44 12.50
C SER A 53 6.82 11.54 13.99
N LEU A 54 7.73 11.05 14.84
CA LEU A 54 7.58 11.13 16.28
C LEU A 54 7.72 12.59 16.75
N TYR A 55 8.70 13.32 16.20
CA TYR A 55 8.82 14.78 16.39
C TYR A 55 7.50 15.49 16.05
N SER A 56 6.91 15.18 14.88
CA SER A 56 5.65 15.78 14.43
C SER A 56 4.49 15.50 15.40
N CYS A 57 4.45 14.32 16.04
CA CYS A 57 3.43 14.01 17.05
C CYS A 57 3.50 15.00 18.22
N TYR A 58 4.67 15.16 18.84
CA TYR A 58 4.86 16.08 19.97
C TYR A 58 4.61 17.53 19.56
N ARG A 59 5.18 17.97 18.43
CA ARG A 59 5.01 19.33 17.91
C ARG A 59 3.55 19.66 17.65
N ASN A 60 2.80 18.79 16.99
CA ASN A 60 1.40 19.05 16.65
C ASN A 60 0.48 19.01 17.88
N VAL A 61 0.80 18.20 18.90
CA VAL A 61 0.08 18.22 20.17
C VAL A 61 0.28 19.56 20.88
N LEU A 62 1.53 20.04 20.98
CA LEU A 62 1.84 21.33 21.59
C LEU A 62 1.23 22.50 20.82
N GLN A 63 1.27 22.44 19.49
CA GLN A 63 0.64 23.43 18.62
C GLN A 63 -0.87 23.52 18.88
N LEU A 64 -1.59 22.39 18.94
CA LEU A 64 -3.02 22.38 19.26
C LEU A 64 -3.30 22.89 20.67
N ALA A 65 -2.45 22.57 21.65
CA ALA A 65 -2.60 23.08 23.01
C ALA A 65 -2.49 24.61 23.06
N LYS A 66 -1.52 25.17 22.33
CA LYS A 66 -1.35 26.63 22.19
C LYS A 66 -2.52 27.28 21.47
N GLU A 67 -2.97 26.72 20.35
CA GLU A 67 -4.10 27.23 19.55
C GLU A 67 -5.42 27.24 20.35
N GLN A 68 -5.60 26.27 21.24
CA GLN A 68 -6.76 26.18 22.13
C GLN A 68 -6.54 26.89 23.47
N THR A 69 -5.43 27.63 23.63
CA THR A 69 -5.09 28.38 24.86
C THR A 69 -5.17 27.51 26.12
N MET A 70 -4.66 26.29 26.05
CA MET A 70 -4.65 25.37 27.20
C MET A 70 -3.54 25.77 28.18
N CYS A 71 -3.82 25.72 29.48
CA CYS A 71 -2.80 26.00 30.51
C CYS A 71 -1.93 24.78 30.86
N SER A 72 -2.41 23.56 30.63
CA SER A 72 -1.67 22.34 30.98
C SER A 72 -1.85 21.23 29.95
N VAL A 73 -0.81 20.42 29.75
CA VAL A 73 -0.82 19.26 28.83
C VAL A 73 -0.10 18.09 29.47
N GLY A 74 -0.73 16.91 29.48
CA GLY A 74 -0.15 15.67 29.96
C GLY A 74 0.12 14.71 28.82
N PHE A 75 1.39 14.49 28.46
CA PHE A 75 1.81 13.50 27.47
C PHE A 75 1.83 12.10 28.05
N CYS A 76 1.26 11.13 27.32
CA CYS A 76 1.65 9.74 27.48
C CYS A 76 2.91 9.42 26.65
N VAL A 77 3.50 8.26 26.88
CA VAL A 77 4.59 7.74 26.03
C VAL A 77 4.00 7.35 24.66
N ILE A 78 4.14 8.24 23.67
CA ILE A 78 3.53 8.09 22.33
C ILE A 78 4.10 6.86 21.59
N ASN A 79 5.36 6.52 21.86
CA ASN A 79 6.06 5.36 21.34
C ASN A 79 5.70 4.06 22.11
N SER A 80 4.50 3.54 21.89
CA SER A 80 4.08 2.26 22.51
C SER A 80 5.02 1.10 22.13
N LEU A 81 5.23 0.14 23.06
CA LEU A 81 6.01 -1.10 22.83
C LEU A 81 5.59 -1.86 21.56
N LYS A 82 4.30 -1.85 21.23
CA LYS A 82 3.75 -2.48 20.01
C LYS A 82 4.31 -1.92 18.70
N ARG A 83 4.92 -0.72 18.74
CA ARG A 83 5.50 -0.04 17.58
C ARG A 83 7.03 -0.16 17.51
N CYS A 84 7.65 -0.86 18.48
CA CYS A 84 9.06 -1.23 18.52
C CYS A 84 10.05 -0.06 18.35
N TYR A 85 9.68 1.15 18.78
CA TYR A 85 10.59 2.29 18.75
C TYR A 85 11.58 2.19 19.94
N PRO A 86 12.90 2.32 19.72
CA PRO A 86 13.87 2.33 20.82
C PRO A 86 13.52 3.41 21.86
N LEU A 87 13.39 2.99 23.12
CA LEU A 87 12.85 3.85 24.18
C LEU A 87 13.72 5.09 24.41
N GLU A 88 15.03 4.93 24.52
CA GLU A 88 15.98 6.04 24.76
C GLU A 88 15.95 7.07 23.61
N ASP A 89 16.02 6.61 22.36
CA ASP A 89 15.90 7.47 21.17
C ASP A 89 14.58 8.26 21.14
N ALA A 90 13.46 7.60 21.48
CA ALA A 90 12.16 8.25 21.52
C ALA A 90 12.05 9.29 22.63
N THR A 91 12.61 9.00 23.81
CA THR A 91 12.62 9.92 24.94
C THR A 91 13.46 11.16 24.64
N HIS A 92 14.60 11.03 23.96
CA HIS A 92 15.38 12.18 23.49
C HIS A 92 14.54 13.10 22.59
N ILE A 93 13.78 12.55 21.64
CA ILE A 93 12.89 13.34 20.76
C ILE A 93 11.79 14.02 21.57
N ALA A 94 11.14 13.30 22.48
CA ALA A 94 10.06 13.83 23.31
C ALA A 94 10.53 15.03 24.15
N LEU A 95 11.61 14.85 24.90
CA LEU A 95 12.14 15.87 25.80
C LEU A 95 12.69 17.06 25.05
N ARG A 96 13.47 16.83 23.98
CA ARG A 96 13.99 17.90 23.13
C ARG A 96 12.87 18.76 22.53
N THR A 97 11.85 18.12 21.96
CA THR A 97 10.76 18.83 21.28
C THR A 97 9.99 19.72 22.26
N VAL A 98 9.68 19.18 23.45
CA VAL A 98 9.01 19.95 24.51
C VAL A 98 9.91 21.07 25.03
N ARG A 99 11.21 20.80 25.24
CA ARG A 99 12.17 21.83 25.68
C ARG A 99 12.22 23.00 24.72
N ARG A 100 12.45 22.75 23.43
CA ARG A 100 12.51 23.81 22.39
C ARG A 100 11.20 24.59 22.28
N PHE A 101 10.07 23.88 22.32
CA PHE A 101 8.78 24.54 22.29
C PHE A 101 8.56 25.46 23.50
N LEU A 102 8.94 25.03 24.70
CA LEU A 102 8.82 25.83 25.92
C LEU A 102 9.78 27.03 25.96
N GLU A 103 10.96 26.94 25.34
CA GLU A 103 11.87 28.09 25.20
C GLU A 103 11.22 29.24 24.41
N ILE A 104 10.38 28.93 23.42
CA ILE A 104 9.77 29.94 22.53
C ILE A 104 8.33 30.29 22.96
N HIS A 105 7.59 29.33 23.53
CA HIS A 105 6.15 29.45 23.78
C HIS A 105 5.76 29.12 25.24
N GLY A 106 6.73 29.02 26.15
CA GLY A 106 6.51 28.62 27.54
C GLY A 106 5.53 29.52 28.31
N GLU A 107 5.42 30.80 27.98
CA GLU A 107 4.46 31.73 28.62
C GLU A 107 2.99 31.31 28.46
N THR A 108 2.68 30.52 27.42
CA THR A 108 1.31 30.06 27.15
C THR A 108 0.91 28.80 27.94
N LEU A 109 1.89 28.08 28.50
CA LEU A 109 1.69 26.79 29.17
C LEU A 109 2.24 26.84 30.60
N GLU A 110 1.38 26.64 31.59
CA GLU A 110 1.81 26.56 33.00
C GLU A 110 2.52 25.25 33.31
N LYS A 111 2.03 24.12 32.76
CA LYS A 111 2.53 22.79 33.10
C LYS A 111 2.49 21.82 31.92
N VAL A 112 3.61 21.13 31.70
CA VAL A 112 3.69 19.94 30.86
C VAL A 112 4.03 18.74 31.74
N VAL A 113 3.21 17.69 31.67
CA VAL A 113 3.37 16.46 32.47
C VAL A 113 3.73 15.31 31.55
N PHE A 114 4.80 14.59 31.84
CA PHE A 114 5.11 13.31 31.19
C PHE A 114 4.57 12.17 32.06
N ALA A 115 3.45 11.58 31.64
CA ALA A 115 2.86 10.41 32.27
C ALA A 115 3.56 9.14 31.75
N VAL A 116 4.42 8.58 32.59
CA VAL A 116 5.24 7.38 32.32
C VAL A 116 4.77 6.22 33.19
N SER A 117 5.00 4.99 32.75
CA SER A 117 4.86 3.80 33.60
C SER A 117 6.21 3.44 34.24
N GLU A 118 6.23 2.43 35.10
CA GLU A 118 7.46 1.90 35.72
C GLU A 118 8.52 1.49 34.69
N LEU A 119 8.08 1.12 33.46
CA LEU A 119 9.00 0.72 32.40
C LEU A 119 9.81 1.90 31.85
N GLU A 120 9.18 3.07 31.67
CA GLU A 120 9.83 4.22 31.04
C GLU A 120 10.42 5.20 32.05
N GLU A 121 9.98 5.14 33.30
CA GLU A 121 10.35 6.08 34.36
C GLU A 121 11.87 6.23 34.50
N ALA A 122 12.61 5.12 34.57
CA ALA A 122 14.07 5.16 34.71
C ALA A 122 14.76 5.90 33.55
N THR A 123 14.25 5.74 32.32
CA THR A 123 14.82 6.41 31.13
C THR A 123 14.50 7.90 31.16
N TYR A 124 13.27 8.28 31.52
CA TYR A 124 12.90 9.69 31.68
C TYR A 124 13.70 10.36 32.80
N GLN A 125 13.83 9.74 33.97
CA GLN A 125 14.63 10.28 35.07
C GLN A 125 16.11 10.49 34.68
N LYS A 126 16.69 9.55 33.92
CA LYS A 126 18.06 9.65 33.40
C LYS A 126 18.23 10.81 32.42
N LEU A 127 17.29 11.01 31.49
CA LEU A 127 17.44 11.97 30.39
C LEU A 127 16.88 13.37 30.68
N MET A 128 15.97 13.52 31.65
CA MET A 128 15.36 14.80 32.01
C MET A 128 16.39 15.88 32.35
N PRO A 129 17.42 15.64 33.18
CA PRO A 129 18.49 16.60 33.45
C PRO A 129 19.19 17.14 32.21
N LEU A 130 19.32 16.32 31.16
CA LEU A 130 20.01 16.71 29.94
C LEU A 130 19.30 17.83 29.18
N TYR A 131 17.96 17.84 29.25
CA TYR A 131 17.12 18.81 28.55
C TYR A 131 16.56 19.88 29.47
N PHE A 132 16.47 19.61 30.77
CA PHE A 132 15.93 20.50 31.80
C PHE A 132 16.88 20.52 33.01
N PRO A 133 18.12 21.05 32.86
CA PRO A 133 19.05 21.16 33.97
C PRO A 133 18.48 22.09 35.05
N ARG A 134 18.65 21.73 36.33
CA ARG A 134 18.11 22.46 37.48
C ARG A 134 19.12 23.46 38.06
N SER A 135 20.40 23.27 37.79
CA SER A 135 21.48 24.19 38.17
C SER A 135 22.50 24.33 37.04
N LEU A 136 23.33 25.37 37.11
CA LEU A 136 24.40 25.61 36.14
C LEU A 136 25.42 24.45 36.13
N GLU A 137 25.71 23.86 37.30
CA GLU A 137 26.59 22.70 37.39
C GLU A 137 26.01 21.48 36.66
N GLU A 138 24.70 21.25 36.79
CA GLU A 138 24.01 20.15 36.10
C GLU A 138 24.00 20.37 34.58
N GLU A 139 23.87 21.61 34.12
CA GLU A 139 23.98 21.97 32.70
C GLU A 139 25.38 21.66 32.14
N ILE A 140 26.44 22.08 32.84
CA ILE A 140 27.83 21.83 32.44
C ILE A 140 28.13 20.32 32.37
N GLN A 141 27.64 19.54 33.34
CA GLN A 141 27.80 18.09 33.37
C GLN A 141 26.99 17.35 32.29
N SER A 142 25.84 17.91 31.92
CA SER A 142 24.93 17.31 30.94
C SER A 142 25.35 17.56 29.50
N LEU A 143 25.98 18.70 29.23
CA LEU A 143 26.42 19.11 27.89
C LEU A 143 27.18 18.02 27.11
N PRO A 144 28.20 17.33 27.67
CA PRO A 144 28.92 16.27 26.94
C PRO A 144 28.09 14.99 26.74
N CYS A 145 26.99 14.82 27.48
CA CYS A 145 26.13 13.64 27.43
C CYS A 145 24.98 13.78 26.42
N LEU A 146 24.82 14.95 25.79
CA LEU A 146 23.81 15.16 24.75
C LEU A 146 24.17 14.37 23.47
N PRO A 147 23.16 13.84 22.76
CA PRO A 147 23.38 13.15 21.49
C PRO A 147 23.90 14.12 20.43
N ALA A 148 24.69 13.63 19.47
CA ALA A 148 25.29 14.45 18.41
C ALA A 148 24.26 15.20 17.55
N ASP A 149 23.09 14.60 17.30
CA ASP A 149 21.95 15.27 16.67
C ASP A 149 21.01 15.82 17.75
N ILE A 150 21.12 17.13 18.04
CA ILE A 150 20.22 17.89 18.90
C ILE A 150 19.10 18.61 18.13
N GLY A 151 18.85 18.24 16.87
CA GLY A 151 17.84 18.85 16.02
C GLY A 151 18.09 20.34 15.69
N ASN A 152 17.14 20.96 15.00
CA ASN A 152 17.16 22.39 14.69
C ASN A 152 16.62 23.25 15.84
N ALA A 153 16.42 24.55 15.61
CA ALA A 153 15.87 25.50 16.58
C ALA A 153 14.49 25.06 17.15
N GLU A 154 13.70 24.34 16.36
CA GLU A 154 12.38 23.82 16.75
C GLU A 154 12.47 22.38 17.32
N GLY A 155 13.67 21.81 17.43
CA GLY A 155 13.91 20.44 17.90
C GLY A 155 13.69 19.34 16.86
N GLU A 156 13.43 19.71 15.60
CA GLU A 156 13.25 18.76 14.50
C GLU A 156 14.58 18.07 14.16
N PRO A 157 14.62 16.74 14.00
CA PRO A 157 15.82 16.02 13.57
C PRO A 157 16.38 16.57 12.26
N VAL A 158 17.66 16.93 12.23
CA VAL A 158 18.30 17.50 11.04
C VAL A 158 18.87 16.36 10.20
N VAL A 159 18.37 16.22 8.97
CA VAL A 159 18.91 15.27 8.00
C VAL A 159 19.72 16.04 6.95
N PRO A 160 21.07 16.03 7.00
CA PRO A 160 21.92 16.84 6.11
C PRO A 160 21.64 16.61 4.62
N GLU A 161 21.34 15.35 4.26
CA GLU A 161 20.99 14.92 2.90
C GLU A 161 19.70 15.57 2.35
N ARG A 162 18.87 16.17 3.22
CA ARG A 162 17.62 16.84 2.86
C ARG A 162 17.71 18.37 2.88
N GLN A 163 18.84 18.94 3.27
CA GLN A 163 19.02 20.39 3.23
C GLN A 163 19.26 20.85 1.79
N ILE A 164 18.49 21.83 1.34
CA ILE A 164 18.72 22.47 0.05
C ILE A 164 20.04 23.25 0.18
N ARG A 165 21.10 22.78 -0.49
CA ARG A 165 22.34 23.55 -0.66
C ARG A 165 22.03 24.71 -1.60
N ILE A 166 21.69 25.86 -1.05
CA ILE A 166 21.65 27.10 -1.82
C ILE A 166 23.10 27.57 -1.92
N THR A 167 23.79 27.19 -2.98
CA THR A 167 25.04 27.86 -3.37
C THR A 167 24.69 29.26 -3.84
N GLU A 168 25.23 30.27 -3.17
CA GLU A 168 25.17 31.64 -3.67
C GLU A 168 26.02 31.73 -4.94
N LYS A 169 25.34 31.75 -6.10
CA LYS A 169 25.82 31.83 -7.49
C LYS A 169 26.06 30.48 -8.19
N PRO A 170 25.34 30.19 -9.29
CA PRO A 170 25.72 29.13 -10.20
C PRO A 170 26.90 29.60 -11.05
N GLY A 171 28.08 28.99 -10.91
CA GLY A 171 29.13 29.11 -11.93
C GLY A 171 30.55 29.44 -11.50
N VAL A 172 31.04 28.97 -10.35
CA VAL A 172 32.50 28.84 -10.15
C VAL A 172 32.81 27.40 -9.77
N PRO A 173 33.60 26.67 -10.56
CA PRO A 173 34.14 25.39 -10.13
C PRO A 173 35.30 25.69 -9.17
N ASP A 174 35.08 25.47 -7.88
CA ASP A 174 36.21 25.32 -6.97
C ASP A 174 36.75 23.90 -7.17
N ASP A 175 37.91 23.86 -7.82
CA ASP A 175 38.77 22.71 -7.93
C ASP A 175 39.27 22.26 -6.55
N ALA A 176 39.40 20.94 -6.42
CA ALA A 176 40.17 20.20 -5.41
C ALA A 176 39.58 20.11 -4.00
N SER A 177 38.82 19.04 -3.75
CA SER A 177 39.34 17.80 -3.14
C SER A 177 38.20 16.83 -2.81
N ASP A 178 38.44 15.54 -3.04
CA ASP A 178 37.61 14.37 -2.68
C ASP A 178 36.70 13.81 -3.78
N GLU A 179 37.29 13.49 -4.93
CA GLU A 179 36.77 12.43 -5.80
C GLU A 179 37.33 11.07 -5.36
N GLU A 180 36.63 10.37 -4.48
CA GLU A 180 36.54 8.91 -4.54
C GLU A 180 35.11 8.48 -4.15
N GLY A 181 34.34 7.98 -5.13
CA GLY A 181 33.32 6.96 -4.85
C GLY A 181 31.86 7.18 -5.29
N LEU A 182 31.50 8.14 -6.16
CA LEU A 182 30.08 8.38 -6.51
C LEU A 182 29.77 8.57 -8.02
N GLU A 183 30.60 8.09 -8.94
CA GLU A 183 30.30 8.18 -10.38
C GLU A 183 29.23 7.18 -10.89
N ALA A 184 28.87 6.15 -10.12
CA ALA A 184 28.01 5.08 -10.64
C ALA A 184 26.50 5.41 -10.70
N ASP A 185 26.00 6.42 -9.98
CA ASP A 185 24.54 6.59 -9.76
C ASP A 185 23.94 7.89 -10.36
N LEU A 186 24.77 8.74 -10.98
CA LEU A 186 24.31 10.00 -11.60
C LEU A 186 23.62 9.81 -12.95
N SER A 187 23.76 8.65 -13.58
CA SER A 187 23.16 8.37 -14.91
C SER A 187 21.62 8.28 -14.89
N PHE A 188 20.99 8.15 -13.71
CA PHE A 188 19.54 8.00 -13.58
C PHE A 188 18.77 9.30 -13.24
N ILE A 189 19.48 10.37 -12.86
CA ILE A 189 18.88 11.61 -12.31
C ILE A 189 18.11 12.44 -13.37
N GLY A 190 18.34 12.20 -14.67
CA GLY A 190 17.57 12.82 -15.76
C GLY A 190 16.26 12.10 -16.13
N SER A 191 15.98 10.93 -15.57
CA SER A 191 14.82 10.11 -15.95
C SER A 191 13.56 10.37 -15.12
N HIS A 192 13.70 11.04 -13.97
CA HIS A 192 12.60 11.28 -13.06
C HIS A 192 11.65 12.35 -13.60
N ALA A 193 10.34 12.14 -13.48
CA ALA A 193 9.31 13.09 -13.95
C ALA A 193 9.44 14.51 -13.38
N PHE A 194 10.14 14.65 -12.24
CA PHE A 194 10.52 15.93 -11.63
C PHE A 194 11.55 16.70 -12.47
N ALA A 195 12.55 16.02 -13.05
CA ALA A 195 13.55 16.62 -13.93
C ALA A 195 13.00 16.98 -15.33
N ARG A 196 11.84 16.41 -15.71
CA ARG A 196 11.20 16.63 -17.01
C ARG A 196 10.19 17.77 -17.05
N MET A 197 10.03 18.54 -15.96
CA MET A 197 9.06 19.64 -15.86
C MET A 197 7.65 19.24 -16.37
N GLU A 198 7.17 18.05 -16.03
CA GLU A 198 5.73 17.78 -16.18
C GLU A 198 4.94 18.68 -15.23
N GLY A 199 3.78 19.16 -15.71
CA GLY A 199 3.05 20.30 -15.17
C GLY A 199 2.82 20.35 -13.65
N ASP A 200 2.65 21.58 -13.18
CA ASP A 200 2.49 22.03 -11.80
C ASP A 200 1.72 21.05 -10.88
N VAL A 201 2.49 20.34 -10.04
CA VAL A 201 2.01 19.34 -9.08
C VAL A 201 1.11 19.97 -8.01
N ASP A 202 1.28 21.25 -7.71
CA ASP A 202 0.48 21.97 -6.71
C ASP A 202 -0.89 22.38 -7.25
N LYS A 203 -1.01 22.67 -8.55
CA LYS A 203 -2.33 22.77 -9.22
C LYS A 203 -3.11 21.47 -9.13
N GLN A 204 -2.45 20.33 -9.35
CA GLN A 204 -3.08 19.02 -9.17
C GLN A 204 -3.50 18.78 -7.73
N ARG A 205 -2.66 19.11 -6.74
CA ARG A 205 -3.00 18.97 -5.30
C ARG A 205 -4.17 19.84 -4.88
N ARG A 206 -4.31 21.07 -5.40
CA ARG A 206 -5.47 21.94 -5.13
C ARG A 206 -6.77 21.39 -5.70
N LEU A 207 -6.73 20.80 -6.91
CA LEU A 207 -7.90 20.15 -7.53
C LEU A 207 -8.33 18.88 -6.78
N ILE A 208 -7.36 18.09 -6.29
CA ILE A 208 -7.61 16.90 -5.44
C ILE A 208 -8.33 17.30 -4.13
N LEU A 209 -7.90 18.40 -3.49
CA LEU A 209 -8.48 18.90 -2.23
C LEU A 209 -9.90 19.47 -2.38
N GLN A 210 -10.29 19.89 -3.58
CA GLN A 210 -11.62 20.42 -3.89
C GLN A 210 -12.62 19.32 -4.32
N GLY A 211 -12.26 18.03 -4.25
CA GLY A 211 -13.13 16.92 -4.63
C GLY A 211 -13.37 16.80 -6.14
N GLN A 212 -12.72 17.65 -6.95
CA GLN A 212 -12.74 17.60 -8.41
C GLN A 212 -11.46 16.92 -8.89
N LEU A 213 -11.37 15.61 -8.65
CA LEU A 213 -10.39 14.79 -9.35
C LEU A 213 -10.78 14.78 -10.84
N SER A 214 -10.00 15.45 -11.67
CA SER A 214 -10.05 15.23 -13.12
C SER A 214 -9.88 13.72 -13.38
N GLU A 215 -10.68 13.14 -14.28
CA GLU A 215 -10.60 11.71 -14.64
C GLU A 215 -9.17 11.29 -14.97
N ALA A 216 -8.39 12.17 -15.60
CA ALA A 216 -6.98 11.97 -15.91
C ALA A 216 -6.09 11.80 -14.66
N ALA A 217 -6.40 12.52 -13.57
CA ALA A 217 -5.66 12.41 -12.31
C ALA A 217 -5.99 11.10 -11.57
N LEU A 218 -7.26 10.70 -11.57
CA LEU A 218 -7.69 9.41 -11.00
C LEU A 218 -7.03 8.25 -11.75
N GLN A 219 -6.96 8.34 -13.08
CA GLN A 219 -6.31 7.34 -13.93
C GLN A 219 -4.78 7.31 -13.70
N LYS A 220 -4.12 8.46 -13.55
CA LYS A 220 -2.68 8.53 -13.21
C LYS A 220 -2.39 7.92 -11.84
N GLN A 221 -3.29 8.06 -10.86
CA GLN A 221 -3.16 7.43 -9.55
C GLN A 221 -3.39 5.91 -9.61
N HIS A 222 -4.41 5.46 -10.35
CA HIS A 222 -4.67 4.03 -10.57
C HIS A 222 -3.46 3.34 -11.22
N GLN A 223 -2.87 3.96 -12.25
CA GLN A 223 -1.66 3.47 -12.91
C GLN A 223 -0.47 3.32 -11.94
N ARG A 224 -0.27 4.31 -11.05
CA ARG A 224 0.80 4.25 -10.03
C ARG A 224 0.58 3.10 -9.05
N ASN A 225 -0.66 2.89 -8.62
CA ASN A 225 -1.00 1.78 -7.75
C ASN A 225 -0.75 0.45 -8.44
N TYR A 226 -1.21 0.28 -9.68
CA TYR A 226 -0.97 -0.94 -10.48
C TYR A 226 0.53 -1.22 -10.66
N ASN A 227 1.34 -0.20 -10.99
CA ASN A 227 2.79 -0.36 -11.11
C ASN A 227 3.44 -0.85 -9.81
N ARG A 228 2.94 -0.44 -8.65
CA ARG A 228 3.41 -0.94 -7.35
C ARG A 228 3.11 -2.43 -7.17
N TRP A 229 1.91 -2.87 -7.52
CA TRP A 229 1.53 -4.28 -7.51
C TRP A 229 2.40 -5.10 -8.47
N LEU A 230 2.68 -4.56 -9.66
CA LEU A 230 3.54 -5.20 -10.65
C LEU A 230 4.99 -5.35 -10.18
N CYS A 231 5.55 -4.32 -9.53
CA CYS A 231 6.88 -4.41 -8.93
C CYS A 231 6.93 -5.48 -7.83
N GLN A 232 5.90 -5.55 -6.99
CA GLN A 232 5.80 -6.59 -5.96
C GLN A 232 5.70 -7.99 -6.57
N ALA A 233 4.89 -8.15 -7.62
CA ALA A 233 4.72 -9.41 -8.35
C ALA A 233 5.98 -9.88 -9.08
N ARG A 234 6.94 -8.99 -9.34
CA ARG A 234 8.26 -9.34 -9.91
C ARG A 234 9.30 -9.66 -8.85
N ALA A 235 9.10 -9.21 -7.61
CA ALA A 235 10.05 -9.38 -6.51
C ALA A 235 9.76 -10.61 -5.64
N GLU A 236 8.49 -11.02 -5.56
CA GLU A 236 8.08 -12.20 -4.77
C GLU A 236 8.29 -13.51 -5.54
N ASP A 237 8.62 -14.57 -4.80
CA ASP A 237 8.62 -15.93 -5.33
C ASP A 237 7.18 -16.46 -5.41
N LEU A 238 6.76 -16.79 -6.62
CA LEU A 238 5.40 -17.23 -6.97
C LEU A 238 5.39 -18.68 -7.49
N SER A 239 6.50 -19.42 -7.32
CA SER A 239 6.67 -20.79 -7.82
C SER A 239 5.61 -21.75 -7.27
N ASP A 240 5.25 -21.59 -5.99
CA ASP A 240 4.20 -22.39 -5.32
C ASP A 240 2.85 -22.27 -6.06
N ILE A 241 2.50 -21.05 -6.48
CA ILE A 241 1.25 -20.77 -7.20
C ILE A 241 1.33 -21.24 -8.65
N ALA A 242 2.49 -21.05 -9.30
CA ALA A 242 2.72 -21.51 -10.66
C ALA A 242 2.57 -23.04 -10.77
N SER A 243 3.00 -23.79 -9.75
CA SER A 243 2.92 -25.25 -9.70
C SER A 243 1.49 -25.80 -9.81
N LEU A 244 0.49 -25.01 -9.43
CA LEU A 244 -0.92 -25.38 -9.47
C LEU A 244 -1.46 -25.47 -10.89
N LYS A 245 -0.77 -24.87 -11.88
CA LYS A 245 -1.24 -24.76 -13.28
C LYS A 245 -2.67 -24.22 -13.38
N ALA A 246 -3.02 -23.29 -12.49
CA ALA A 246 -4.34 -22.68 -12.42
C ALA A 246 -4.56 -21.61 -13.49
N LEU A 247 -3.49 -20.99 -14.00
CA LEU A 247 -3.51 -19.98 -15.06
C LEU A 247 -2.31 -20.22 -15.98
N TYR A 248 -2.57 -20.34 -17.28
CA TYR A 248 -1.53 -20.50 -18.30
C TYR A 248 -1.98 -19.94 -19.66
N GLN A 249 -1.01 -19.61 -20.49
CA GLN A 249 -1.22 -19.19 -21.87
C GLN A 249 -1.30 -20.42 -22.77
N THR A 250 -2.22 -20.39 -23.73
CA THR A 250 -2.37 -21.38 -24.79
C THR A 250 -2.60 -20.67 -26.11
N GLY A 251 -2.28 -21.30 -27.24
CA GLY A 251 -2.18 -20.79 -28.61
C GLY A 251 -2.89 -19.46 -28.97
N VAL A 252 -3.73 -19.50 -30.01
CA VAL A 252 -4.51 -18.36 -30.49
C VAL A 252 -5.92 -18.79 -30.90
N ASP A 253 -6.89 -17.87 -30.82
CA ASP A 253 -8.25 -18.09 -31.32
C ASP A 253 -8.31 -17.98 -32.85
N ASN A 254 -9.48 -18.25 -33.44
CA ASN A 254 -9.72 -18.13 -34.90
C ASN A 254 -9.50 -16.70 -35.44
N CYS A 255 -9.45 -15.69 -34.56
CA CYS A 255 -9.23 -14.29 -34.90
C CYS A 255 -7.77 -13.85 -34.64
N GLY A 256 -6.90 -14.75 -34.19
CA GLY A 256 -5.50 -14.46 -33.86
C GLY A 256 -5.26 -13.82 -32.49
N HIS A 257 -6.25 -13.79 -31.60
CA HIS A 257 -6.07 -13.31 -30.22
C HIS A 257 -5.44 -14.39 -29.34
N THR A 258 -4.54 -13.99 -28.43
CA THR A 258 -3.94 -14.90 -27.45
C THR A 258 -5.00 -15.51 -26.55
N VAL A 259 -4.95 -16.83 -26.32
CA VAL A 259 -5.89 -17.52 -25.44
C VAL A 259 -5.24 -17.73 -24.06
N MET A 260 -5.95 -17.29 -23.02
CA MET A 260 -5.57 -17.54 -21.63
C MET A 260 -6.53 -18.52 -21.00
N VAL A 261 -6.01 -19.53 -20.33
CA VAL A 261 -6.82 -20.54 -19.64
C VAL A 261 -6.72 -20.36 -18.14
N VAL A 262 -7.87 -20.36 -17.47
CA VAL A 262 -8.00 -20.42 -16.02
C VAL A 262 -8.75 -21.68 -15.63
N VAL A 263 -8.17 -22.46 -14.72
CA VAL A 263 -8.71 -23.74 -14.25
C VAL A 263 -9.20 -23.58 -12.81
N GLY A 264 -10.52 -23.52 -12.62
CA GLY A 264 -11.13 -23.31 -11.30
C GLY A 264 -10.80 -24.42 -10.28
N ARG A 265 -10.79 -25.68 -10.73
CA ARG A 265 -10.43 -26.85 -9.90
C ARG A 265 -9.03 -26.75 -9.29
N ASN A 266 -8.11 -26.04 -9.93
CA ASN A 266 -6.72 -25.97 -9.49
C ASN A 266 -6.45 -24.80 -8.52
N ILE A 267 -7.49 -24.08 -8.10
CA ILE A 267 -7.39 -22.97 -7.14
C ILE A 267 -7.96 -23.41 -5.78
N PRO A 268 -7.18 -24.04 -4.89
CA PRO A 268 -7.60 -24.33 -3.52
C PRO A 268 -7.56 -23.06 -2.67
N VAL A 269 -8.68 -22.34 -2.60
CA VAL A 269 -8.82 -21.03 -1.92
C VAL A 269 -8.52 -21.12 -0.41
N THR A 270 -8.74 -22.27 0.22
CA THR A 270 -8.49 -22.48 1.66
C THR A 270 -7.03 -22.70 2.03
N LEU A 271 -6.18 -23.10 1.08
CA LEU A 271 -4.80 -23.48 1.33
C LEU A 271 -3.79 -22.45 0.82
N ILE A 272 -4.23 -21.56 -0.07
CA ILE A 272 -3.37 -20.62 -0.78
C ILE A 272 -3.51 -19.21 -0.21
N ASP A 273 -2.40 -18.49 -0.16
CA ASP A 273 -2.41 -17.05 0.02
C ASP A 273 -3.01 -16.35 -1.21
N MET A 274 -4.21 -15.79 -1.02
CA MET A 274 -4.94 -15.09 -2.05
C MET A 274 -4.22 -13.83 -2.55
N GLU A 275 -3.36 -13.21 -1.75
CA GLU A 275 -2.54 -12.07 -2.20
C GLU A 275 -1.45 -12.52 -3.17
N LYS A 276 -0.78 -13.65 -2.90
CA LYS A 276 0.16 -14.26 -3.85
C LYS A 276 -0.53 -14.71 -5.12
N ALA A 277 -1.75 -15.24 -5.04
CA ALA A 277 -2.53 -15.60 -6.22
C ALA A 277 -2.86 -14.38 -7.10
N LEU A 278 -3.19 -13.23 -6.48
CA LEU A 278 -3.38 -11.96 -7.18
C LEU A 278 -2.10 -11.47 -7.85
N LEU A 279 -0.95 -11.54 -7.16
CA LEU A 279 0.35 -11.17 -7.70
C LEU A 279 0.74 -12.06 -8.90
N TYR A 280 0.54 -13.37 -8.79
CA TYR A 280 0.77 -14.31 -9.89
C TYR A 280 -0.12 -14.01 -11.11
N PHE A 281 -1.40 -13.72 -10.89
CA PHE A 281 -2.30 -13.29 -11.97
C PHE A 281 -1.78 -12.03 -12.67
N ILE A 282 -1.38 -11.00 -11.91
CA ILE A 282 -0.83 -9.76 -12.47
C ILE A 282 0.46 -10.03 -13.25
N HIS A 283 1.37 -10.82 -12.69
CA HIS A 283 2.64 -11.18 -13.30
C HIS A 283 2.46 -11.83 -14.69
N VAL A 284 1.60 -12.85 -14.76
CA VAL A 284 1.34 -13.58 -16.02
C VAL A 284 0.57 -12.71 -17.00
N MET A 285 -0.44 -11.97 -16.54
CA MET A 285 -1.32 -11.24 -17.44
C MET A 285 -0.76 -9.90 -17.91
N ASP A 286 0.21 -9.27 -17.23
CA ASP A 286 0.69 -7.91 -17.53
C ASP A 286 1.14 -7.74 -18.98
N HIS A 287 1.90 -8.71 -19.50
CA HIS A 287 2.42 -8.70 -20.86
C HIS A 287 1.37 -9.13 -21.91
N ILE A 288 0.43 -9.98 -21.51
CA ILE A 288 -0.61 -10.54 -22.40
C ILE A 288 -1.72 -9.52 -22.62
N ALA A 289 -2.16 -8.87 -21.54
CA ALA A 289 -3.19 -7.83 -21.56
C ALA A 289 -2.79 -6.56 -22.32
N VAL A 290 -1.54 -6.44 -22.80
CA VAL A 290 -1.12 -5.37 -23.73
C VAL A 290 -1.78 -5.54 -25.10
N LYS A 291 -1.97 -6.80 -25.53
CA LYS A 291 -2.62 -7.16 -26.80
C LYS A 291 -4.05 -7.63 -26.56
N GLU A 292 -4.82 -7.75 -27.63
CA GLU A 292 -6.16 -8.30 -27.59
C GLU A 292 -6.11 -9.80 -27.27
N TYR A 293 -6.90 -10.23 -26.29
CA TYR A 293 -6.85 -11.59 -25.77
C TYR A 293 -8.24 -12.12 -25.42
N VAL A 294 -8.32 -13.44 -25.31
CA VAL A 294 -9.50 -14.21 -24.91
C VAL A 294 -9.18 -14.98 -23.64
N LEU A 295 -10.13 -15.05 -22.73
CA LEU A 295 -9.99 -15.79 -21.48
C LEU A 295 -10.97 -16.98 -21.48
N VAL A 296 -10.50 -18.17 -21.18
CA VAL A 296 -11.27 -19.40 -21.06
C VAL A 296 -11.22 -19.85 -19.60
N TYR A 297 -12.35 -19.87 -18.94
CA TYR A 297 -12.49 -20.31 -17.55
C TYR A 297 -13.17 -21.68 -17.50
N PHE A 298 -12.44 -22.70 -17.06
CA PHE A 298 -12.98 -24.03 -16.82
C PHE A 298 -13.52 -24.12 -15.40
N HIS A 299 -14.85 -24.24 -15.29
CA HIS A 299 -15.54 -24.44 -14.01
C HIS A 299 -15.78 -25.92 -13.69
N THR A 300 -15.24 -26.82 -14.50
CA THR A 300 -15.42 -28.27 -14.39
C THR A 300 -14.95 -28.80 -13.04
N LEU A 301 -15.81 -29.53 -12.32
CA LEU A 301 -15.54 -30.13 -11.01
C LEU A 301 -15.05 -29.11 -9.94
N THR A 302 -15.54 -27.87 -9.99
CA THR A 302 -15.25 -26.85 -8.98
C THR A 302 -16.14 -27.07 -7.74
N ASN A 303 -15.53 -27.21 -6.57
CA ASN A 303 -16.22 -27.37 -5.28
C ASN A 303 -16.28 -26.06 -4.48
N ASP A 304 -16.97 -26.06 -3.34
CA ASP A 304 -17.07 -24.87 -2.46
C ASP A 304 -15.70 -24.35 -1.98
N TYR A 305 -14.71 -25.23 -1.82
CA TYR A 305 -13.32 -24.86 -1.46
C TYR A 305 -12.53 -24.15 -2.57
N ASN A 306 -13.09 -24.08 -3.78
CA ASN A 306 -12.47 -23.50 -4.96
C ASN A 306 -13.17 -22.22 -5.42
N GLN A 307 -14.24 -21.82 -4.72
CA GLN A 307 -14.98 -20.61 -5.06
C GLN A 307 -14.23 -19.38 -4.57
N LEU A 308 -13.93 -18.48 -5.51
CA LEU A 308 -13.33 -17.18 -5.21
C LEU A 308 -14.36 -16.30 -4.49
N ASP A 309 -13.97 -15.71 -3.36
CA ASP A 309 -14.83 -14.75 -2.65
C ASP A 309 -15.11 -13.51 -3.52
N SER A 310 -16.30 -12.94 -3.38
CA SER A 310 -16.73 -11.72 -4.06
C SER A 310 -15.81 -10.54 -3.73
N ASN A 311 -15.27 -10.48 -2.51
CA ASN A 311 -14.29 -9.47 -2.11
C ASN A 311 -12.98 -9.60 -2.88
N PHE A 312 -12.52 -10.82 -3.11
CA PHE A 312 -11.30 -11.08 -3.88
C PHE A 312 -11.49 -10.65 -5.34
N LEU A 313 -12.62 -11.03 -5.96
CA LEU A 313 -12.91 -10.65 -7.34
C LEU A 313 -13.06 -9.13 -7.51
N LYS A 314 -13.64 -8.45 -6.52
CA LYS A 314 -13.69 -6.98 -6.49
C LYS A 314 -12.28 -6.37 -6.35
N LYS A 315 -11.46 -6.87 -5.42
CA LYS A 315 -10.06 -6.44 -5.26
C LYS A 315 -9.26 -6.64 -6.55
N LEU A 316 -9.43 -7.79 -7.21
CA LEU A 316 -8.80 -8.07 -8.50
C LEU A 316 -9.18 -7.01 -9.54
N TYR A 317 -10.47 -6.71 -9.70
CA TYR A 317 -10.97 -5.69 -10.62
C TYR A 317 -10.44 -4.29 -10.31
N ASP A 318 -10.45 -3.90 -9.04
CA ASP A 318 -9.99 -2.59 -8.59
C ASP A 318 -8.47 -2.41 -8.79
N VAL A 319 -7.70 -3.51 -8.71
CA VAL A 319 -6.25 -3.50 -8.87
C VAL A 319 -5.81 -3.55 -10.33
N VAL A 320 -6.46 -4.36 -11.17
CA VAL A 320 -6.04 -4.54 -12.58
C VAL A 320 -6.25 -3.26 -13.40
N ASP A 321 -5.27 -2.95 -14.24
CA ASP A 321 -5.27 -1.80 -15.13
C ASP A 321 -6.43 -1.87 -16.15
N ILE A 322 -6.92 -0.71 -16.57
CA ILE A 322 -7.96 -0.53 -17.60
C ILE A 322 -7.64 -1.32 -18.88
N LYS A 323 -6.35 -1.50 -19.20
CA LYS A 323 -5.90 -2.30 -20.36
C LYS A 323 -6.47 -3.72 -20.37
N TYR A 324 -6.63 -4.36 -19.20
CA TYR A 324 -7.18 -5.72 -19.09
C TYR A 324 -8.62 -5.77 -19.60
N LYS A 325 -9.45 -4.82 -19.16
CA LYS A 325 -10.85 -4.74 -19.57
C LYS A 325 -10.99 -4.33 -21.03
N ARG A 326 -10.17 -3.40 -21.50
CA ARG A 326 -10.22 -2.88 -22.86
C ARG A 326 -9.88 -3.95 -23.89
N ASN A 327 -8.82 -4.71 -23.62
CA ASN A 327 -8.25 -5.65 -24.59
C ASN A 327 -8.84 -7.07 -24.48
N LEU A 328 -9.57 -7.39 -23.41
CA LEU A 328 -10.35 -8.63 -23.33
C LEU A 328 -11.48 -8.63 -24.38
N LYS A 329 -11.48 -9.60 -25.30
CA LYS A 329 -12.51 -9.74 -26.35
C LYS A 329 -13.67 -10.62 -25.95
N ALA A 330 -13.37 -11.77 -25.35
CA ALA A 330 -14.37 -12.71 -24.87
C ALA A 330 -13.87 -13.43 -23.61
N LEU A 331 -14.81 -13.73 -22.71
CA LEU A 331 -14.63 -14.63 -21.58
C LEU A 331 -15.51 -15.86 -21.79
N TYR A 332 -14.92 -16.99 -22.19
CA TYR A 332 -15.61 -18.26 -22.32
C TYR A 332 -15.69 -18.95 -20.96
N PHE A 333 -16.90 -19.18 -20.48
CA PHE A 333 -17.15 -19.87 -19.22
C PHE A 333 -17.61 -21.29 -19.52
N VAL A 334 -16.72 -22.26 -19.34
CA VAL A 334 -16.93 -23.66 -19.76
C VAL A 334 -17.46 -24.50 -18.60
N HIS A 335 -18.48 -25.31 -18.88
CA HIS A 335 -19.23 -26.14 -17.91
C HIS A 335 -19.78 -25.33 -16.73
N PRO A 336 -20.55 -24.26 -16.98
CA PRO A 336 -21.15 -23.47 -15.91
C PRO A 336 -22.23 -24.27 -15.18
N THR A 337 -22.19 -24.26 -13.84
CA THR A 337 -23.28 -24.78 -13.01
C THR A 337 -24.37 -23.72 -12.84
N PHE A 338 -25.59 -24.11 -12.47
CA PHE A 338 -26.66 -23.14 -12.19
C PHE A 338 -26.23 -22.09 -11.14
N ARG A 339 -25.55 -22.55 -10.07
CA ARG A 339 -24.99 -21.67 -9.03
C ARG A 339 -23.91 -20.75 -9.58
N SER A 340 -23.04 -21.21 -10.48
CA SER A 340 -22.00 -20.37 -11.06
C SER A 340 -22.56 -19.35 -12.05
N LYS A 341 -23.59 -19.68 -12.84
CA LYS A 341 -24.30 -18.74 -13.72
C LYS A 341 -24.95 -17.62 -12.90
N VAL A 342 -25.64 -17.97 -11.82
CA VAL A 342 -26.26 -16.99 -10.90
C VAL A 342 -25.19 -16.11 -10.24
N SER A 343 -24.11 -16.70 -9.73
CA SER A 343 -23.02 -15.95 -9.08
C SER A 343 -22.28 -15.02 -10.06
N ALA A 344 -21.97 -15.49 -11.27
CA ALA A 344 -21.37 -14.68 -12.32
C ALA A 344 -22.31 -13.57 -12.77
N TRP A 345 -23.61 -13.82 -12.87
CA TRP A 345 -24.62 -12.80 -13.18
C TRP A 345 -24.73 -11.73 -12.10
N PHE A 346 -24.75 -12.11 -10.81
CA PHE A 346 -24.73 -11.15 -9.70
C PHE A 346 -23.45 -10.31 -9.70
N PHE A 347 -22.29 -10.96 -9.84
CA PHE A 347 -21.00 -10.29 -9.86
C PHE A 347 -20.87 -9.31 -11.05
N THR A 348 -21.31 -9.71 -12.23
CA THR A 348 -21.23 -8.87 -13.43
C THR A 348 -22.30 -7.79 -13.49
N THR A 349 -23.49 -8.02 -12.93
CA THR A 349 -24.60 -7.05 -13.00
C THR A 349 -24.49 -5.96 -11.93
N PHE A 350 -24.01 -6.28 -10.73
CA PHE A 350 -23.99 -5.33 -9.61
C PHE A 350 -22.59 -4.75 -9.30
N THR A 351 -21.51 -5.40 -9.76
CA THR A 351 -20.14 -4.97 -9.46
C THR A 351 -19.38 -4.45 -10.69
N ILE A 352 -19.66 -4.94 -11.91
CA ILE A 352 -18.82 -4.68 -13.10
C ILE A 352 -19.63 -4.30 -14.36
N SER A 353 -19.75 -3.00 -14.64
CA SER A 353 -20.31 -2.51 -15.90
C SER A 353 -19.41 -2.87 -17.09
N GLY A 354 -19.90 -3.65 -18.07
CA GLY A 354 -19.23 -3.90 -19.37
C GLY A 354 -18.44 -5.21 -19.52
N LEU A 355 -18.31 -6.04 -18.46
CA LEU A 355 -17.81 -7.41 -18.60
C LEU A 355 -18.93 -8.39 -19.00
N LYS A 356 -20.18 -8.08 -18.60
CA LYS A 356 -21.36 -8.90 -18.85
C LYS A 356 -21.55 -9.26 -20.33
N ASP A 357 -21.37 -8.29 -21.22
CA ASP A 357 -21.57 -8.47 -22.67
C ASP A 357 -20.45 -9.29 -23.33
N LYS A 358 -19.33 -9.51 -22.62
CA LYS A 358 -18.18 -10.28 -23.10
C LYS A 358 -18.21 -11.75 -22.63
N ILE A 359 -19.11 -12.10 -21.71
CA ILE A 359 -19.19 -13.45 -21.15
C ILE A 359 -20.02 -14.34 -22.07
N ARG A 360 -19.42 -15.47 -22.47
CA ARG A 360 -20.05 -16.50 -23.28
C ARG A 360 -20.06 -17.81 -22.49
N TYR A 361 -21.24 -18.26 -22.11
CA TYR A 361 -21.41 -19.54 -21.43
C TYR A 361 -21.33 -20.67 -22.46
N VAL A 362 -20.49 -21.66 -22.17
CA VAL A 362 -20.21 -22.79 -23.04
C VAL A 362 -20.52 -24.08 -22.29
N GLU A 363 -21.49 -24.84 -22.79
CA GLU A 363 -21.98 -26.05 -22.11
C GLU A 363 -21.26 -27.32 -22.59
N SER A 364 -20.66 -27.29 -23.78
CA SER A 364 -19.84 -28.37 -24.34
C SER A 364 -18.59 -27.81 -24.99
N LEU A 365 -17.50 -28.57 -24.94
CA LEU A 365 -16.25 -28.19 -25.60
C LEU A 365 -16.39 -28.11 -27.13
N GLN A 366 -17.37 -28.77 -27.75
CA GLN A 366 -17.63 -28.62 -29.19
C GLN A 366 -18.00 -27.17 -29.55
N GLN A 367 -18.76 -26.49 -28.69
CA GLN A 367 -19.10 -25.07 -28.87
C GLN A 367 -17.88 -24.16 -28.66
N LEU A 368 -16.96 -24.54 -27.77
CA LEU A 368 -15.69 -23.84 -27.60
C LEU A 368 -14.83 -23.94 -28.88
N PHE A 369 -14.82 -25.12 -29.50
CA PHE A 369 -14.03 -25.40 -30.70
C PHE A 369 -14.47 -24.66 -31.95
N THR A 370 -15.71 -24.19 -32.00
CA THR A 370 -16.17 -23.26 -33.04
C THR A 370 -15.41 -21.92 -33.00
N ALA A 371 -14.91 -21.52 -31.82
CA ALA A 371 -14.20 -20.25 -31.64
C ALA A 371 -12.68 -20.40 -31.53
N ILE A 372 -12.20 -21.53 -30.97
CA ILE A 372 -10.78 -21.79 -30.73
C ILE A 372 -10.47 -23.19 -31.25
N PRO A 373 -9.55 -23.35 -32.21
CA PRO A 373 -9.29 -24.68 -32.78
C PRO A 373 -8.66 -25.59 -31.71
N PRO A 374 -8.98 -26.90 -31.71
CA PRO A 374 -8.57 -27.83 -30.66
C PRO A 374 -7.04 -27.96 -30.54
N GLU A 375 -6.31 -27.74 -31.62
CA GLU A 375 -4.83 -27.76 -31.67
C GLU A 375 -4.19 -26.57 -30.94
N GLN A 376 -4.93 -25.47 -30.77
CA GLN A 376 -4.44 -24.23 -30.16
C GLN A 376 -4.82 -24.10 -28.68
N ILE A 377 -5.52 -25.09 -28.11
CA ILE A 377 -5.92 -25.09 -26.70
C ILE A 377 -5.44 -26.36 -26.00
N ASP A 378 -4.59 -26.17 -24.98
CA ASP A 378 -4.20 -27.24 -24.07
C ASP A 378 -5.32 -27.47 -23.06
N LEU A 379 -5.94 -28.66 -23.10
CA LEU A 379 -7.09 -29.00 -22.27
C LEU A 379 -6.66 -29.93 -21.13
N PRO A 380 -6.98 -29.60 -19.87
CA PRO A 380 -6.69 -30.51 -18.77
C PRO A 380 -7.44 -31.86 -18.97
N PRO A 381 -6.79 -33.02 -18.74
CA PRO A 381 -7.39 -34.33 -19.01
C PRO A 381 -8.76 -34.55 -18.35
N PHE A 382 -8.92 -34.08 -17.11
CA PHE A 382 -10.17 -34.21 -16.38
C PHE A 382 -11.34 -33.42 -17.00
N VAL A 383 -11.06 -32.37 -17.79
CA VAL A 383 -12.10 -31.60 -18.48
C VAL A 383 -12.63 -32.38 -19.67
N LEU A 384 -11.73 -33.05 -20.41
CA LEU A 384 -12.10 -33.95 -21.51
C LEU A 384 -12.91 -35.15 -21.01
N GLU A 385 -12.50 -35.77 -19.92
CA GLU A 385 -13.24 -36.89 -19.29
C GLU A 385 -14.64 -36.47 -18.84
N TYR A 386 -14.77 -35.27 -18.26
CA TYR A 386 -16.05 -34.74 -17.83
C TYR A 386 -16.97 -34.42 -19.01
N ASP A 387 -16.47 -33.73 -20.04
CA ASP A 387 -17.25 -33.40 -21.24
C ASP A 387 -17.71 -34.67 -21.97
N ALA A 388 -16.83 -35.68 -22.08
CA ALA A 388 -17.17 -36.97 -22.68
C ALA A 388 -18.28 -37.71 -21.92
N ARG A 389 -18.35 -37.54 -20.59
CA ARG A 389 -19.40 -38.12 -19.74
C ARG A 389 -20.74 -37.41 -19.90
N GLU A 390 -20.74 -36.08 -19.94
CA GLU A 390 -21.96 -35.27 -19.94
C GLU A 390 -22.53 -35.08 -21.36
N ASN A 391 -21.66 -34.87 -22.36
CA ASN A 391 -22.03 -34.51 -23.73
C ASN A 391 -21.73 -35.61 -24.76
N GLY A 392 -21.11 -36.73 -24.34
CA GLY A 392 -20.71 -37.84 -25.20
C GLY A 392 -19.30 -37.68 -25.80
N PRO A 393 -18.67 -38.76 -26.29
CA PRO A 393 -17.31 -38.71 -26.83
C PRO A 393 -17.24 -37.91 -28.14
N TYR A 394 -16.11 -37.23 -28.35
CA TYR A 394 -15.79 -36.39 -29.52
C TYR A 394 -15.88 -37.06 -30.90
N TYR A 395 -16.14 -38.36 -30.97
CA TYR A 395 -16.22 -39.12 -32.21
C TYR A 395 -17.67 -39.32 -32.66
N SER A 396 -18.29 -38.29 -33.25
CA SER A 396 -19.48 -38.50 -34.10
C SER A 396 -19.74 -37.39 -35.14
N SER A 397 -18.70 -36.76 -35.69
CA SER A 397 -18.87 -35.91 -36.87
C SER A 397 -17.58 -35.70 -37.68
N TYR A 398 -16.97 -36.80 -38.13
CA TYR A 398 -16.32 -36.79 -39.43
C TYR A 398 -17.19 -37.64 -40.36
N PRO A 399 -17.57 -37.18 -41.57
CA PRO A 399 -18.11 -38.10 -42.56
C PRO A 399 -17.06 -39.19 -42.79
N PRO A 400 -17.46 -40.47 -42.95
CA PRO A 400 -16.51 -41.49 -43.34
C PRO A 400 -15.83 -41.02 -44.63
N SER A 401 -14.51 -40.94 -44.61
CA SER A 401 -13.71 -40.88 -45.83
C SER A 401 -14.16 -42.03 -46.73
N PRO A 402 -14.58 -41.77 -47.98
CA PRO A 402 -14.79 -42.85 -48.90
C PRO A 402 -13.43 -43.52 -49.16
N ASP A 403 -13.48 -44.83 -49.20
CA ASP A 403 -12.46 -45.75 -49.72
C ASP A 403 -11.30 -46.12 -48.78
N LEU A 404 -11.44 -47.32 -48.20
CA LEU A 404 -10.44 -48.40 -48.28
C LEU A 404 -11.11 -49.77 -48.14
#